data_AF-X1DBS1-F1
#
_entry.id   AF-X1DBS1-F1
#
_cell.length_a   1.000
_cell.length_b   1.000
_cell.length_c   1.000
_cell.angle_alpha   90.00
_cell.angle_beta   90.00
_cell.angle_gamma   90.00
#
_symmetry.space_group_name_H-M   'P 1'
#
loop_
_entity.id
_entity.type
_entity.pdbx_description
1 polymer ?
#
loop_
_entity_poly.entity_id
_entity_poly.type
_entity_poly.pdbx_seq_one_letter_code
_entity_poly.pdbx_strand_id
1 'polypeptide(L)'
;FSLEDGAIRVGLSCVKEMGPSYLKEILRKRREQKFNSLKDFRLRVNIKRPLLENLILSGCFNSLNGKSIHHLLRTSQIFFQLFKNNNNNHENKTLLEMDLLGLTVKYHPLIAFKKNLDKIERVKSSELSAMSEGKTVKVAGVKVILHTPPTKSGQRVIFLTLEDEEGLIDVTVFPSAQKLCASDIFEGDLLLIEGYVQKHGSAVSLIANRASGLRKMTNY
;
A
#
# COMPACT_ATOMS: atom_id res chain seq x y z
N PHE A 1 -11.32 -0.79 -13.14
CA PHE A 1 -12.39 -0.12 -12.38
C PHE A 1 -13.60 0.06 -13.28
N SER A 2 -14.77 0.41 -12.73
CA SER A 2 -15.97 0.80 -13.50
C SER A 2 -16.61 2.04 -12.88
N LEU A 3 -17.43 2.77 -13.64
CA LEU A 3 -18.21 3.91 -13.15
C LEU A 3 -19.64 3.45 -12.83
N GLU A 4 -20.13 3.76 -11.63
CA GLU A 4 -21.51 3.46 -11.22
C GLU A 4 -21.97 4.54 -10.22
N ASP A 5 -23.11 5.18 -10.46
CA ASP A 5 -23.71 6.22 -9.61
C ASP A 5 -22.78 7.37 -9.21
N GLY A 6 -21.95 7.83 -10.16
CA GLY A 6 -20.98 8.91 -9.91
C GLY A 6 -19.77 8.49 -9.06
N ALA A 7 -19.63 7.21 -8.74
CA ALA A 7 -18.51 6.65 -8.02
C ALA A 7 -17.66 5.70 -8.89
N ILE A 8 -16.36 5.63 -8.59
CA ILE A 8 -15.45 4.65 -9.17
C ILE A 8 -15.51 3.37 -8.34
N ARG A 9 -15.80 2.23 -8.99
CA ARG A 9 -15.77 0.91 -8.37
C ARG A 9 -14.47 0.18 -8.65
N VAL A 10 -13.84 -0.27 -7.57
CA VAL A 10 -12.66 -1.14 -7.60
C VAL A 10 -13.07 -2.49 -8.19
N GLY A 11 -12.31 -2.96 -9.19
CA GLY A 11 -12.62 -4.21 -9.89
C GLY A 11 -12.13 -5.42 -9.10
N LEU A 12 -12.89 -6.52 -9.11
CA LEU A 12 -12.53 -7.76 -8.40
C LEU A 12 -11.16 -8.33 -8.80
N SER A 13 -10.65 -7.99 -9.98
CA SER A 13 -9.34 -8.43 -10.48
C SER A 13 -8.15 -7.95 -9.66
N CYS A 14 -8.29 -6.89 -8.85
CA CYS A 14 -7.20 -6.40 -8.01
C CYS A 14 -7.12 -7.13 -6.66
N VAL A 15 -8.12 -7.95 -6.31
CA VAL A 15 -8.10 -8.69 -5.05
C VAL A 15 -7.01 -9.76 -5.14
N LYS A 16 -6.09 -9.78 -4.17
CA LYS A 16 -5.04 -10.79 -4.08
C LYS A 16 -5.62 -12.21 -4.13
N GLU A 17 -4.93 -13.11 -4.83
CA GLU A 17 -5.38 -14.47 -5.17
C GLU A 17 -6.50 -14.56 -6.23
N MET A 18 -7.01 -13.44 -6.77
CA MET A 18 -8.05 -13.47 -7.80
C MET A 18 -7.45 -13.83 -9.17
N GLY A 19 -7.61 -15.09 -9.57
CA GLY A 19 -7.29 -15.55 -10.92
C GLY A 19 -8.40 -15.23 -11.95
N PRO A 20 -8.08 -15.20 -13.25
CA PRO A 20 -9.05 -14.92 -14.31
C PRO A 20 -10.19 -15.95 -14.37
N SER A 21 -9.92 -17.21 -14.01
CA SER A 21 -10.94 -18.28 -13.97
C SER A 21 -11.98 -18.03 -12.89
N TYR A 22 -11.54 -17.69 -11.67
CA TYR A 22 -12.46 -17.35 -10.57
C TYR A 22 -13.28 -16.11 -10.91
N LEU A 23 -12.64 -15.07 -11.47
CA LEU A 23 -13.34 -13.86 -11.88
C LEU A 23 -14.45 -14.17 -12.90
N LYS A 24 -14.14 -14.96 -13.94
CA LYS A 24 -15.12 -15.38 -14.95
C LYS A 24 -16.26 -16.18 -14.33
N GLU A 25 -15.96 -17.12 -13.42
CA GLU A 25 -16.97 -17.93 -12.73
C GLU A 25 -17.91 -17.07 -11.88
N ILE A 26 -17.36 -16.17 -11.05
CA ILE A 26 -18.12 -15.26 -10.19
C ILE A 26 -19.05 -14.38 -11.04
N LEU A 27 -18.52 -13.79 -12.13
CA LEU A 27 -19.31 -12.94 -13.01
C LEU A 27 -20.39 -13.73 -13.74
N ARG A 28 -20.11 -14.97 -14.18
CA ARG A 28 -21.09 -15.86 -14.81
C ARG A 28 -22.23 -16.19 -13.86
N LYS A 29 -21.92 -16.60 -12.62
CA LYS A 29 -22.92 -16.91 -11.58
C LYS A 29 -23.74 -15.68 -11.17
N ARG A 30 -23.12 -14.50 -11.12
CA ARG A 30 -23.82 -13.24 -10.85
C ARG A 30 -24.80 -12.86 -11.96
N ARG A 31 -24.48 -13.15 -13.23
CA ARG A 31 -25.38 -12.92 -14.37
C ARG A 31 -26.58 -13.84 -14.36
N GLU A 32 -26.42 -15.09 -13.93
CA GLU A 32 -27.53 -16.03 -13.72
C GLU A 32 -28.49 -15.50 -12.65
N GLN A 33 -27.96 -15.07 -11.50
CA GLN A 33 -28.75 -14.49 -10.41
C GLN A 33 -27.85 -13.68 -9.48
N LYS A 34 -28.33 -12.51 -9.01
CA LYS A 34 -27.62 -11.72 -7.99
C LYS A 34 -27.37 -12.56 -6.73
N PHE A 35 -26.25 -12.33 -6.06
CA PHE A 35 -25.98 -12.93 -4.75
C PHE A 35 -26.82 -12.24 -3.68
N ASN A 36 -27.41 -13.02 -2.77
CA ASN A 36 -28.26 -12.48 -1.69
C ASN A 36 -27.60 -12.59 -0.30
N SER A 37 -26.57 -13.42 -0.16
CA SER A 37 -25.85 -13.64 1.08
C SER A 37 -24.48 -14.29 0.80
N LEU A 38 -23.59 -14.25 1.79
CA LEU A 38 -22.31 -14.96 1.71
C LEU A 38 -22.48 -16.49 1.61
N LYS A 39 -23.52 -17.04 2.25
CA LYS A 39 -23.83 -18.48 2.17
C LYS A 39 -24.22 -18.87 0.75
N ASP A 40 -25.11 -18.10 0.13
CA ASP A 40 -25.51 -18.27 -1.27
C ASP A 40 -24.31 -18.17 -2.23
N PHE A 41 -23.44 -17.18 -2.04
CA PHE A 41 -22.21 -17.08 -2.82
C PHE A 41 -21.34 -18.35 -2.72
N ARG A 42 -21.09 -18.86 -1.51
CA ARG A 42 -20.26 -20.05 -1.28
C ARG A 42 -20.86 -21.34 -1.84
N LEU A 43 -22.19 -21.42 -1.92
CA LEU A 43 -22.87 -22.57 -2.52
C LEU A 43 -22.76 -22.57 -4.05
N ARG A 44 -22.73 -21.38 -4.67
CA ARG A 44 -22.73 -21.24 -6.13
C ARG A 44 -21.34 -21.12 -6.77
N VAL A 45 -20.33 -20.72 -6.01
CA VAL A 45 -18.95 -20.53 -6.47
C VAL A 45 -18.03 -21.40 -5.62
N ASN A 46 -17.34 -22.35 -6.24
CA ASN A 46 -16.40 -23.23 -5.54
C ASN A 46 -15.07 -22.50 -5.28
N ILE A 47 -15.06 -21.64 -4.27
CA ILE A 47 -13.94 -20.74 -3.99
C ILE A 47 -13.03 -21.27 -2.88
N LYS A 48 -11.71 -21.21 -3.11
CA LYS A 48 -10.73 -21.56 -2.08
C LYS A 48 -10.75 -20.55 -0.93
N ARG A 49 -10.45 -21.03 0.27
CA ARG A 49 -10.48 -20.25 1.51
C ARG A 49 -9.63 -18.96 1.48
N PRO A 50 -8.38 -18.94 0.97
CA PRO A 50 -7.58 -17.71 0.92
C PRO A 50 -8.26 -16.58 0.12
N LEU A 51 -8.78 -16.91 -1.08
CA LEU A 51 -9.48 -15.94 -1.91
C LEU A 51 -10.80 -15.47 -1.26
N LEU A 52 -11.54 -16.39 -0.62
CA LEU A 52 -12.75 -16.04 0.12
C LEU A 52 -12.46 -15.05 1.26
N GLU A 53 -11.39 -15.28 2.03
CA GLU A 53 -10.98 -14.38 3.10
C GLU A 53 -10.60 -12.99 2.55
N ASN A 54 -9.83 -12.93 1.45
CA ASN A 54 -9.45 -11.66 0.82
C ASN A 54 -10.67 -10.87 0.28
N LEU A 55 -11.66 -11.55 -0.32
CA LEU A 55 -12.90 -10.91 -0.77
C LEU A 55 -13.72 -10.35 0.40
N ILE A 56 -13.73 -11.05 1.53
CA ILE A 56 -14.42 -10.56 2.74
C ILE A 56 -13.68 -9.36 3.33
N LEU A 57 -12.36 -9.47 3.51
CA LEU A 57 -11.54 -8.43 4.13
C LEU A 57 -11.46 -7.14 3.28
N SER A 58 -11.53 -7.26 1.96
CA SER A 58 -11.65 -6.12 1.03
C SER A 58 -13.04 -5.46 1.02
N GLY A 59 -14.01 -5.98 1.80
CA GLY A 59 -15.34 -5.42 1.91
C GLY A 59 -16.29 -5.75 0.75
N CYS A 60 -15.94 -6.70 -0.13
CA CYS A 60 -16.78 -7.07 -1.29
C CYS A 60 -18.17 -7.59 -0.89
N PHE A 61 -18.35 -8.03 0.36
CA PHE A 61 -19.61 -8.55 0.89
C PHE A 61 -20.34 -7.60 1.84
N ASN A 62 -19.89 -6.35 1.99
CA ASN A 62 -20.50 -5.39 2.91
C ASN A 62 -21.98 -5.10 2.61
N SER A 63 -22.37 -5.12 1.33
CA SER A 63 -23.76 -4.94 0.90
C SER A 63 -24.62 -6.20 1.04
N LEU A 64 -24.00 -7.37 1.25
CA LEU A 64 -24.66 -8.67 1.32
C LEU A 64 -24.88 -9.18 2.74
N ASN A 65 -24.27 -8.56 3.76
CA ASN A 65 -24.38 -8.99 5.16
C ASN A 65 -24.17 -7.85 6.16
N GLY A 66 -25.19 -7.60 7.00
CA GLY A 66 -25.00 -6.97 8.31
C GLY A 66 -24.51 -8.00 9.33
N LYS A 67 -23.38 -7.74 10.01
CA LYS A 67 -22.86 -8.47 11.20
C LYS A 67 -22.29 -9.90 11.00
N SER A 68 -22.61 -10.66 9.94
CA SER A 68 -22.16 -12.07 9.79
C SER A 68 -20.70 -12.28 9.37
N ILE A 69 -19.98 -11.21 8.99
CA ILE A 69 -18.57 -11.23 8.58
C ILE A 69 -17.64 -11.55 9.77
N HIS A 70 -17.98 -11.05 10.96
CA HIS A 70 -17.17 -11.23 12.18
C HIS A 70 -17.04 -12.70 12.62
N HIS A 71 -18.02 -13.56 12.30
CA HIS A 71 -17.99 -14.96 12.70
C HIS A 71 -17.09 -15.81 11.77
N LEU A 72 -17.14 -15.59 10.45
CA LEU A 72 -16.23 -16.27 9.52
C LEU A 72 -14.78 -15.85 9.75
N LEU A 73 -14.56 -14.56 9.94
CA LEU A 73 -13.21 -14.03 10.08
C LEU A 73 -12.56 -14.38 11.42
N ARG A 74 -13.33 -14.68 12.49
CA ARG A 74 -12.77 -15.19 13.76
C ARG A 74 -11.90 -16.43 13.62
N THR A 75 -12.11 -17.20 12.55
CA THR A 75 -11.32 -18.40 12.23
C THR A 75 -10.07 -18.11 11.41
N SER A 76 -9.91 -16.88 10.90
CA SER A 76 -8.75 -16.44 10.15
C SER A 76 -7.74 -15.79 11.10
N GLN A 77 -6.51 -16.29 11.07
CA GLN A 77 -5.42 -15.80 11.89
C GLN A 77 -5.07 -14.34 11.55
N ILE A 78 -5.27 -13.94 10.30
CA ILE A 78 -5.10 -12.57 9.79
C ILE A 78 -6.10 -11.61 10.45
N PHE A 79 -7.38 -11.98 10.50
CA PHE A 79 -8.39 -11.15 11.18
C PHE A 79 -8.13 -11.06 12.68
N PHE A 80 -7.75 -12.18 13.31
CA PHE A 80 -7.40 -12.15 14.72
C PHE A 80 -6.26 -11.18 15.01
N GLN A 81 -5.22 -11.13 14.15
CA GLN A 81 -4.12 -10.16 14.28
C GLN A 81 -4.57 -8.71 14.05
N LEU A 82 -5.37 -8.45 13.00
CA LEU A 82 -5.78 -7.08 12.62
C LEU A 82 -6.78 -6.44 13.58
N PHE A 83 -7.62 -7.26 14.22
CA PHE A 83 -8.70 -6.80 15.10
C PHE A 83 -8.47 -7.13 16.58
N LYS A 84 -7.28 -7.61 16.97
CA LYS A 84 -6.91 -7.86 18.38
C LYS A 84 -6.93 -6.58 19.22
N ASN A 85 -6.69 -5.42 18.59
CA ASN A 85 -6.60 -4.13 19.26
C ASN A 85 -7.68 -3.19 18.71
N ASN A 86 -8.78 -3.05 19.46
CA ASN A 86 -9.93 -2.17 19.16
C ASN A 86 -9.61 -0.67 19.05
N ASN A 87 -8.34 -0.26 19.12
CA ASN A 87 -8.00 1.14 19.37
C ASN A 87 -7.76 1.99 18.11
N ASN A 88 -7.54 1.42 16.90
CA ASN A 88 -7.29 2.21 15.68
C ASN A 88 -7.82 1.50 14.40
N ASN A 89 -9.15 1.43 14.23
CA ASN A 89 -9.78 0.70 13.11
C ASN A 89 -9.38 1.20 11.70
N HIS A 90 -9.01 2.47 11.54
CA HIS A 90 -8.71 3.02 10.21
C HIS A 90 -7.30 2.71 9.73
N GLU A 91 -6.30 2.84 10.60
CA GLU A 91 -4.88 2.59 10.30
C GLU A 91 -4.66 1.13 9.85
N ASN A 92 -5.12 0.17 10.65
CA ASN A 92 -5.00 -1.26 10.34
C ASN A 92 -5.77 -1.64 9.07
N LYS A 93 -6.93 -1.02 8.86
CA LYS A 93 -7.74 -1.26 7.67
C LYS A 93 -7.04 -0.74 6.41
N THR A 94 -6.41 0.43 6.47
CA THR A 94 -5.68 1.00 5.32
C THR A 94 -4.51 0.12 4.91
N LEU A 95 -3.72 -0.39 5.86
CA LEU A 95 -2.64 -1.33 5.54
C LEU A 95 -3.17 -2.65 4.95
N LEU A 96 -4.31 -3.12 5.45
CA LEU A 96 -4.97 -4.30 4.90
C LEU A 96 -5.46 -4.08 3.46
N GLU A 97 -6.08 -2.93 3.18
CA GLU A 97 -6.48 -2.57 1.81
C GLU A 97 -5.27 -2.58 0.88
N MET A 98 -4.15 -2.00 1.31
CA MET A 98 -2.90 -2.03 0.54
C MET A 98 -2.42 -3.47 0.29
N ASP A 99 -2.39 -4.32 1.31
CA ASP A 99 -1.89 -5.69 1.22
C ASP A 99 -2.80 -6.62 0.39
N LEU A 100 -4.11 -6.34 0.34
CA LEU A 100 -5.11 -7.16 -0.35
C LEU A 100 -5.52 -6.66 -1.72
N LEU A 101 -5.48 -5.36 -1.95
CA LEU A 101 -5.96 -4.71 -3.17
C LEU A 101 -4.83 -4.05 -3.97
N GLY A 102 -3.67 -3.85 -3.35
CA GLY A 102 -2.58 -3.04 -3.91
C GLY A 102 -2.88 -1.54 -3.93
N LEU A 103 -3.95 -1.10 -3.28
CA LEU A 103 -4.39 0.30 -3.22
C LEU A 103 -5.15 0.57 -1.93
N THR A 104 -5.33 1.85 -1.60
CA THR A 104 -6.18 2.29 -0.49
C THR A 104 -7.39 3.04 -1.02
N VAL A 105 -8.52 2.91 -0.34
CA VAL A 105 -9.78 3.48 -0.83
C VAL A 105 -10.04 4.87 -0.27
N LYS A 106 -9.71 5.09 1.02
CA LYS A 106 -10.13 6.30 1.75
C LYS A 106 -9.00 7.16 2.28
N TYR A 107 -7.90 6.55 2.71
CA TYR A 107 -6.80 7.26 3.38
C TYR A 107 -5.47 6.82 2.80
N HIS A 108 -4.54 7.76 2.65
CA HIS A 108 -3.17 7.45 2.27
C HIS A 108 -2.53 6.48 3.27
N PRO A 109 -1.76 5.46 2.83
CA PRO A 109 -1.13 4.45 3.70
C PRO A 109 -0.31 4.99 4.88
N LEU A 110 0.30 6.17 4.73
CA LEU A 110 1.08 6.79 5.80
C LEU A 110 0.27 7.12 7.05
N ILE A 111 -1.07 7.16 6.98
CA ILE A 111 -1.91 7.38 8.16
C ILE A 111 -1.66 6.35 9.25
N ALA A 112 -1.31 5.10 8.86
CA ALA A 112 -0.98 4.04 9.81
C ALA A 112 0.29 4.30 10.63
N PHE A 113 1.11 5.24 10.18
CA PHE A 113 2.35 5.64 10.83
C PHE A 113 2.31 7.10 11.30
N LYS A 114 1.15 7.78 11.21
CA LYS A 114 1.02 9.22 11.51
C LYS A 114 1.62 9.58 12.86
N LYS A 115 1.32 8.82 13.93
CA LYS A 115 1.84 9.08 15.28
C LYS A 115 3.38 8.99 15.36
N ASN A 116 4.00 8.09 14.61
CA ASN A 116 5.46 7.95 14.55
C ASN A 116 6.05 9.04 13.66
N LEU A 117 5.42 9.32 12.52
CA LEU A 117 5.84 10.34 11.57
C LEU A 117 5.68 11.76 12.08
N ASP A 118 4.70 12.05 12.94
CA ASP A 118 4.53 13.37 13.56
C ASP A 118 5.64 13.66 14.60
N LYS A 119 6.29 12.62 15.12
CA LYS A 119 7.47 12.74 16.01
C LYS A 119 8.78 12.89 15.24
N ILE A 120 8.76 12.54 13.95
CA ILE A 120 9.90 12.70 13.06
C ILE A 120 9.65 14.03 12.36
N GLU A 121 10.57 14.99 12.44
CA GLU A 121 10.47 16.23 11.66
C GLU A 121 10.65 15.92 10.15
N ARG A 122 9.63 15.31 9.55
CA ARG A 122 9.59 14.96 8.14
C ARG A 122 9.16 16.17 7.33
N VAL A 123 9.69 16.24 6.12
CA VAL A 123 9.32 17.20 5.08
C VAL A 123 8.37 16.49 4.12
N LYS A 124 7.29 17.15 3.73
CA LYS A 124 6.37 16.66 2.70
C LYS A 124 6.85 17.04 1.31
N SER A 125 6.34 16.35 0.30
CA SER A 125 6.63 16.57 -1.12
C SER A 125 6.43 18.03 -1.53
N SER A 126 5.32 18.66 -1.11
CA SER A 126 4.98 20.05 -1.42
C SER A 126 5.99 21.07 -0.88
N GLU A 127 6.67 20.75 0.23
CA GLU A 127 7.59 21.63 0.94
C GLU A 127 9.02 21.57 0.37
N LEU A 128 9.36 20.51 -0.38
CA LEU A 128 10.71 20.26 -0.88
C LEU A 128 11.22 21.40 -1.77
N SER A 129 10.35 22.00 -2.58
CA SER A 129 10.73 23.08 -3.50
C SER A 129 11.28 24.31 -2.78
N ALA A 130 10.75 24.60 -1.58
CA ALA A 130 11.19 25.71 -0.74
C ALA A 130 12.47 25.40 0.06
N MET A 131 12.91 24.15 0.13
CA MET A 131 14.12 23.78 0.86
C MET A 131 15.39 24.22 0.12
N SER A 132 16.44 24.56 0.84
CA SER A 132 17.75 24.86 0.26
C SER A 132 18.41 23.61 -0.32
N GLU A 133 19.16 23.75 -1.42
CA GLU A 133 20.01 22.67 -1.93
C GLU A 133 21.03 22.22 -0.88
N GLY A 134 21.29 20.91 -0.81
CA GLY A 134 22.17 20.29 0.18
C GLY A 134 21.56 20.16 1.58
N LYS A 135 20.38 20.72 1.85
CA LYS A 135 19.71 20.57 3.15
C LYS A 135 19.35 19.12 3.40
N THR A 136 19.78 18.59 4.55
CA THR A 136 19.36 17.25 5.02
C THR A 136 17.90 17.28 5.45
N VAL A 137 17.12 16.33 4.96
CA VAL A 137 15.69 16.17 5.24
C VAL A 137 15.32 14.70 5.40
N LYS A 138 14.18 14.46 6.04
CA LYS A 138 13.54 13.14 6.10
C LYS A 138 12.22 13.22 5.36
N VAL A 139 11.96 12.27 4.46
CA VAL A 139 10.69 12.15 3.74
C VAL A 139 10.13 10.75 3.97
N ALA A 140 8.81 10.63 3.98
CA ALA A 140 8.14 9.34 4.14
C ALA A 140 7.13 9.15 3.02
N GLY A 141 7.02 7.94 2.48
CA GLY A 141 6.13 7.68 1.36
C GLY A 141 5.94 6.22 1.02
N VAL A 142 4.97 5.98 0.13
CA VAL A 142 4.73 4.71 -0.54
C VAL A 142 5.67 4.62 -1.73
N LYS A 143 6.36 3.48 -1.90
CA LYS A 143 7.16 3.20 -3.09
C LYS A 143 6.25 3.00 -4.31
N VAL A 144 6.32 3.90 -5.28
CA VAL A 144 5.52 3.83 -6.51
C VAL A 144 6.35 3.25 -7.66
N ILE A 145 7.56 3.78 -7.87
CA ILE A 145 8.45 3.37 -8.96
C ILE A 145 9.81 3.01 -8.39
N LEU A 146 10.36 1.89 -8.86
CA LEU A 146 11.71 1.47 -8.56
C LEU A 146 12.42 1.07 -9.87
N HIS A 147 13.52 1.75 -10.18
CA HIS A 147 14.29 1.51 -11.39
C HIS A 147 15.79 1.42 -11.08
N THR A 148 16.45 0.40 -11.64
CA THR A 148 17.89 0.12 -11.42
C THR A 148 18.61 -0.11 -12.75
N PRO A 149 18.77 0.93 -13.58
CA PRO A 149 19.33 0.77 -14.91
C PRO A 149 20.77 0.22 -14.84
N PRO A 150 21.16 -0.64 -15.79
CA PRO A 150 22.52 -1.13 -15.87
C PRO A 150 23.48 0.01 -16.17
N THR A 151 24.66 0.00 -15.53
CA THR A 151 25.73 0.97 -15.80
C THR A 151 26.94 0.26 -16.38
N LYS A 152 27.76 0.99 -17.15
CA LYS A 152 28.99 0.45 -17.76
C LYS A 152 30.01 -0.02 -16.71
N SER A 153 30.02 0.57 -15.52
CA SER A 153 30.90 0.21 -14.40
C SER A 153 30.41 -1.00 -13.60
N GLY A 154 29.19 -1.49 -13.87
CA GLY A 154 28.51 -2.52 -13.06
C GLY A 154 27.94 -2.01 -11.74
N GLN A 155 28.31 -0.81 -11.29
CA GLN A 155 27.75 -0.17 -10.10
C GLN A 155 26.41 0.47 -10.43
N ARG A 156 25.32 -0.17 -10.01
CA ARG A 156 23.95 0.27 -10.29
C ARG A 156 23.60 1.49 -9.44
N VAL A 157 22.85 2.43 -10.00
CA VAL A 157 22.16 3.50 -9.23
C VAL A 157 20.71 3.07 -9.06
N ILE A 158 20.11 3.35 -7.90
CA ILE A 158 18.68 3.10 -7.66
C ILE A 158 17.95 4.42 -7.80
N PHE A 159 16.95 4.46 -8.69
CA PHE A 159 15.97 5.53 -8.77
C PHE A 159 14.65 5.04 -8.16
N LEU A 160 14.12 5.82 -7.23
CA LEU A 160 12.94 5.52 -6.45
C LEU A 160 12.01 6.73 -6.49
N THR A 161 10.74 6.54 -6.84
CA THR A 161 9.70 7.56 -6.65
C THR A 161 8.82 7.15 -5.49
N LEU A 162 8.72 8.03 -4.50
CA LEU A 162 7.81 7.90 -3.37
C LEU A 162 6.56 8.75 -3.59
N GLU A 163 5.43 8.33 -3.03
CA GLU A 163 4.21 9.13 -2.90
C GLU A 163 3.92 9.38 -1.42
N ASP A 164 3.72 10.64 -1.05
CA ASP A 164 3.17 11.02 0.25
C ASP A 164 1.74 11.56 0.09
N GLU A 165 1.18 12.14 1.15
CA GLU A 165 -0.20 12.63 1.12
C GLU A 165 -0.43 13.82 0.16
N GLU A 166 0.63 14.45 -0.34
CA GLU A 166 0.56 15.69 -1.10
C GLU A 166 1.18 15.60 -2.50
N GLY A 167 1.94 14.53 -2.80
CA GLY A 167 2.54 14.35 -4.10
C GLY A 167 3.68 13.34 -4.17
N LEU A 168 4.42 13.42 -5.27
CA LEU A 168 5.53 12.53 -5.58
C LEU A 168 6.88 13.13 -5.15
N ILE A 169 7.81 12.26 -4.77
CA ILE A 169 9.17 12.60 -4.37
C ILE A 169 10.13 11.67 -5.10
N ASP A 170 10.95 12.24 -5.97
CA ASP A 170 12.02 11.49 -6.64
C ASP A 170 13.25 11.40 -5.74
N VAL A 171 13.77 10.17 -5.62
CA VAL A 171 14.88 9.81 -4.75
C VAL A 171 15.92 9.04 -5.56
N THR A 172 17.18 9.44 -5.44
CA THR A 172 18.33 8.75 -6.03
C THR A 172 19.20 8.13 -4.95
N VAL A 173 19.58 6.86 -5.11
CA VAL A 173 20.49 6.14 -4.22
C VAL A 173 21.72 5.71 -4.98
N PHE A 174 22.84 6.37 -4.69
CA PHE A 174 24.14 6.03 -5.24
C PHE A 174 24.73 4.77 -4.60
N PRO A 175 25.68 4.08 -5.28
CA PRO A 175 26.30 2.85 -4.77
C PRO A 175 26.82 2.95 -3.33
N SER A 176 27.38 4.10 -2.94
CA SER A 176 27.90 4.36 -1.59
C SER A 176 26.84 4.26 -0.49
N ALA A 177 25.59 4.61 -0.77
CA ALA A 177 24.48 4.59 0.19
C ALA A 177 23.71 3.26 0.19
N GLN A 178 23.93 2.37 -0.79
CA GLN A 178 23.13 1.15 -0.94
C GLN A 178 23.23 0.20 0.24
N LYS A 179 24.38 0.14 0.92
CA LYS A 179 24.54 -0.69 2.13
C LYS A 179 23.51 -0.36 3.21
N LEU A 180 23.05 0.90 3.28
CA LEU A 180 22.09 1.38 4.28
C LEU A 180 20.67 1.56 3.74
N CYS A 181 20.44 1.28 2.46
CA CYS A 181 19.18 1.58 1.80
C CYS A 181 18.56 0.38 1.07
N ALA A 182 19.39 -0.44 0.43
CA ALA A 182 18.94 -1.40 -0.58
C ALA A 182 17.93 -2.41 -0.04
N SER A 183 18.21 -3.08 1.08
CA SER A 183 17.29 -4.10 1.64
C SER A 183 15.91 -3.51 1.93
N ASP A 184 15.84 -2.36 2.60
CA ASP A 184 14.55 -1.73 2.89
C ASP A 184 13.84 -1.23 1.63
N ILE A 185 14.56 -0.68 0.66
CA ILE A 185 13.96 -0.21 -0.60
C ILE A 185 13.41 -1.37 -1.45
N PHE A 186 14.13 -2.50 -1.53
CA PHE A 186 13.70 -3.63 -2.33
C PHE A 186 12.54 -4.39 -1.66
N GLU A 187 12.60 -4.58 -0.34
CA GLU A 187 11.60 -5.36 0.40
C GLU A 187 10.38 -4.54 0.83
N GLY A 188 10.54 -3.24 1.07
CA GLY A 188 9.54 -2.40 1.72
C GLY A 188 8.74 -1.54 0.75
N ASP A 189 7.44 -1.43 0.97
CA ASP A 189 6.56 -0.55 0.19
C ASP A 189 6.29 0.80 0.87
N LEU A 190 6.57 0.90 2.17
CA LEU A 190 6.41 2.10 2.98
C LEU A 190 7.74 2.46 3.59
N LEU A 191 8.29 3.59 3.17
CA LEU A 191 9.68 3.95 3.42
C LEU A 191 9.78 5.30 4.11
N LEU A 192 10.70 5.39 5.06
CA LEU A 192 11.29 6.64 5.53
C LEU A 192 12.68 6.76 4.88
N ILE A 193 12.92 7.86 4.19
CA ILE A 193 14.20 8.17 3.56
C ILE A 193 14.81 9.37 4.26
N GLU A 194 16.06 9.23 4.67
CA GLU A 194 16.91 10.34 5.10
C GLU A 194 17.93 10.63 4.01
N GLY A 195 18.05 11.89 3.63
CA GLY A 195 18.89 12.31 2.52
C GLY A 195 19.04 13.81 2.47
N TYR A 196 19.59 14.32 1.39
CA TYR A 196 19.73 15.76 1.16
C TYR A 196 19.03 16.18 -0.13
N VAL A 197 18.51 17.41 -0.12
CA VAL A 197 17.82 18.01 -1.25
C VAL A 197 18.82 18.28 -2.37
N GLN A 198 18.48 17.84 -3.58
CA GLN A 198 19.20 18.15 -4.81
C GLN A 198 18.30 18.96 -5.72
N LYS A 199 18.83 20.04 -6.31
CA LYS A 199 18.10 20.88 -7.25
C LYS A 199 18.77 20.84 -8.62
N HIS A 200 17.95 20.78 -9.67
CA HIS A 200 18.39 20.91 -11.06
C HIS A 200 17.42 21.82 -11.80
N GLY A 201 17.76 23.12 -11.88
CA GLY A 201 16.83 24.13 -12.37
C GLY A 201 15.60 24.20 -11.47
N SER A 202 14.41 23.96 -12.04
CA SER A 202 13.15 23.91 -11.29
C SER A 202 12.82 22.55 -10.68
N ALA A 203 13.54 21.48 -11.07
CA ALA A 203 13.32 20.15 -10.55
C ALA A 203 14.01 19.97 -9.19
N VAL A 204 13.33 19.27 -8.27
CA VAL A 204 13.79 19.02 -6.91
C VAL A 204 13.68 17.53 -6.63
N SER A 205 14.77 16.92 -6.16
CA SER A 205 14.84 15.52 -5.79
C SER A 205 15.60 15.34 -4.47
N LEU A 206 15.66 14.11 -3.97
CA LEU A 206 16.52 13.74 -2.85
C LEU A 206 17.64 12.81 -3.31
N ILE A 207 18.81 12.97 -2.70
CA ILE A 207 19.82 11.92 -2.67
C ILE A 207 19.77 11.25 -1.30
N ALA A 208 19.48 9.94 -1.29
CA ALA A 208 19.32 9.18 -0.06
C ALA A 208 20.66 8.77 0.55
N ASN A 209 20.76 8.89 1.87
CA ASN A 209 21.86 8.37 2.68
C ASN A 209 21.44 7.11 3.47
N ARG A 210 20.16 7.03 3.86
CA ARG A 210 19.59 5.90 4.60
C ARG A 210 18.12 5.71 4.21
N ALA A 211 17.69 4.45 4.12
CA ALA A 211 16.28 4.09 4.04
C ALA A 211 15.89 3.26 5.27
N SER A 212 14.61 3.28 5.63
CA SER A 212 14.06 2.43 6.67
C SER A 212 12.62 2.06 6.33
N GLY A 213 12.30 0.77 6.39
CA GLY A 213 10.92 0.31 6.20
C GLY A 213 10.05 0.70 7.38
N LEU A 214 9.01 1.51 7.15
CA LEU A 214 8.12 2.01 8.21
C LEU A 214 7.46 0.86 8.99
N ARG A 215 7.09 -0.22 8.30
CA ARG A 215 6.51 -1.44 8.93
C ARG A 215 7.47 -2.13 9.92
N LYS A 216 8.78 -1.95 9.78
CA LYS A 216 9.80 -2.50 10.70
C LYS A 216 10.00 -1.59 11.91
N MET A 217 9.68 -0.29 11.79
CA MET A 217 9.90 0.72 12.83
C MET A 217 8.84 0.67 13.95
N THR A 218 7.68 0.06 13.71
CA THR A 218 6.57 -0.05 14.69
C THR A 218 6.79 -1.09 15.80
N ASN A 219 7.93 -1.77 15.83
CA ASN A 219 8.31 -2.72 16.88
C ASN A 219 9.11 -2.08 18.04
N TYR A 220 9.18 -0.74 18.10
CA TYR A 220 9.81 0.05 19.16
C TYR A 220 8.85 1.14 19.65
#